data_AF-A0A969CDL1-F1
#
_entry.id   AF-A0A969CDL1-F1
#
_cell.length_a   1.000
_cell.length_b   1.000
_cell.length_c   1.000
_cell.angle_alpha   90.00
_cell.angle_beta   90.00
_cell.angle_gamma   90.00
#
_symmetry.space_group_name_H-M   'P 1'
#
loop_
_entity.id
_entity.type
_entity.pdbx_description
1 polymer ?
#
loop_
_entity_poly.entity_id
_entity_poly.type
_entity_poly.pdbx_seq_one_letter_code
_entity_poly.pdbx_strand_id
1 'polypeptide(L)'
;MVNEKQLILAPTVAGLAILCSYSAGDKHQATAAETQEVEIKFSAVVGEKPFSCGETYSNLGAQGGSFTATDFRFYVANLALIDARGKAVPIALKQDGKWQHQNVALLDFENKTGACTNGTAETRDRIIGTIPQGNYKSLQFTLGVPFNLNHEDASLAPSPLNLTSLWWNWRGGYKFLRIDLKNQMASPMPAGNPADKTAKLPILKEVKAAVTAADCRVFPFI
;
A
#
# COMPACT_ATOMS: atom_id res chain seq x y z
N MET A 1 45.12 37.15 48.28
CA MET A 1 44.07 36.79 49.25
C MET A 1 43.85 35.29 49.10
N VAL A 2 44.58 34.50 49.90
CA VAL A 2 44.09 33.50 50.88
C VAL A 2 43.08 32.51 50.27
N ASN A 3 43.21 31.19 50.31
CA ASN A 3 44.05 30.31 51.12
C ASN A 3 44.01 28.89 50.53
N GLU A 4 45.10 28.15 50.68
CA GLU A 4 45.20 26.70 50.46
C GLU A 4 44.29 25.91 51.40
N LYS A 5 43.97 24.66 51.02
CA LYS A 5 44.14 23.48 51.89
C LYS A 5 44.03 22.19 51.08
N GLN A 6 45.17 21.51 50.92
CA GLN A 6 45.23 20.06 50.67
C GLN A 6 44.70 19.29 51.89
N LEU A 7 44.12 18.10 51.66
CA LEU A 7 44.32 16.98 52.56
C LEU A 7 44.18 15.64 51.82
N ILE A 8 45.30 14.91 51.77
CA ILE A 8 45.43 13.51 51.34
C ILE A 8 45.01 12.62 52.51
N LEU A 9 44.25 11.55 52.26
CA LEU A 9 44.21 10.34 53.10
C LEU A 9 43.75 9.13 52.26
N ALA A 10 44.66 8.18 52.04
CA ALA A 10 44.34 6.80 51.69
C ALA A 10 44.35 5.95 52.98
N PRO A 11 43.54 4.88 53.03
CA PRO A 11 44.15 3.61 53.40
C PRO A 11 43.67 2.43 52.53
N THR A 12 44.64 1.59 52.18
CA THR A 12 44.49 0.19 51.78
C THR A 12 43.67 -0.62 52.79
N VAL A 13 42.67 -1.36 52.30
CA VAL A 13 42.12 -2.54 52.97
C VAL A 13 42.08 -3.69 51.98
N ALA A 14 42.70 -4.80 52.39
CA ALA A 14 42.80 -6.06 51.69
C ALA A 14 41.48 -6.85 51.75
N GLY A 15 41.22 -7.61 50.67
CA GLY A 15 40.62 -8.94 50.73
C GLY A 15 39.14 -9.08 51.10
N LEU A 16 38.29 -9.24 50.09
CA LEU A 16 37.30 -10.32 50.09
C LEU A 16 37.00 -10.73 48.65
N ALA A 17 37.50 -11.89 48.23
CA ALA A 17 37.11 -12.52 46.97
C ALA A 17 35.68 -13.03 47.13
N ILE A 18 34.71 -12.28 46.59
CA ILE A 18 33.38 -12.81 46.34
C ILE A 18 33.48 -13.59 45.02
N LEU A 19 33.60 -14.91 45.12
CA LEU A 19 33.26 -15.83 44.04
C LEU A 19 31.75 -15.70 43.79
N CYS A 20 31.36 -14.72 42.98
CA CYS A 20 30.07 -14.78 42.31
C CYS A 20 30.18 -15.86 41.24
N SER A 21 29.72 -17.06 41.57
CA SER A 21 29.31 -18.05 40.58
C SER A 21 28.17 -17.45 39.76
N TYR A 22 28.51 -16.69 38.71
CA TYR A 22 27.54 -16.31 37.70
C TYR A 22 27.38 -17.54 36.82
N SER A 23 26.27 -18.25 37.01
CA SER A 23 25.77 -19.12 35.96
C SER A 23 25.69 -18.27 34.71
N ALA A 24 26.49 -18.62 33.70
CA ALA A 24 26.31 -18.13 32.35
C ALA A 24 24.94 -18.65 31.89
N GLY A 25 23.88 -17.92 32.24
CA GLY A 25 22.63 -18.02 31.51
C GLY A 25 22.99 -17.67 30.09
N ASP A 26 22.81 -18.63 29.18
CA ASP A 26 22.95 -18.44 27.76
C ASP A 26 22.17 -17.18 27.38
N LYS A 27 22.89 -16.08 27.21
CA LYS A 27 22.37 -14.94 26.50
C LYS A 27 22.26 -15.42 25.08
N HIS A 28 21.10 -15.99 24.75
CA HIS A 28 20.60 -15.99 23.39
C HIS A 28 20.50 -14.51 22.98
N GLN A 29 21.63 -13.95 22.56
CA GLN A 29 21.66 -12.77 21.74
C GLN A 29 20.90 -13.15 20.49
N ALA A 30 19.63 -12.74 20.43
CA ALA A 30 18.89 -12.76 19.19
C ALA A 30 19.68 -11.87 18.23
N THR A 31 20.47 -12.49 17.37
CA THR A 31 21.08 -11.83 16.23
C THR A 31 19.94 -11.18 15.48
N ALA A 32 19.92 -9.83 15.46
CA ALA A 32 18.94 -9.09 14.68
C ALA A 32 19.06 -9.58 13.24
N ALA A 33 17.97 -10.12 12.69
CA ALA A 33 17.96 -10.56 11.32
C ALA A 33 18.32 -9.34 10.44
N GLU A 34 19.33 -9.50 9.60
CA GLU A 34 19.71 -8.46 8.64
C GLU A 34 18.48 -8.15 7.77
N THR A 35 18.24 -6.87 7.49
CA THR A 35 17.06 -6.41 6.74
C THR A 35 17.49 -5.84 5.40
N GLN A 36 16.56 -5.87 4.44
CA GLN A 36 16.74 -5.33 3.09
C GLN A 36 15.54 -4.45 2.72
N GLU A 37 15.79 -3.42 1.91
CA GLU A 37 14.71 -2.64 1.29
C GLU A 37 14.10 -3.45 0.14
N VAL A 38 12.78 -3.41 0.05
CA VAL A 38 12.01 -4.02 -1.03
C VAL A 38 11.11 -2.97 -1.67
N GLU A 39 11.09 -3.00 -3.00
CA GLU A 39 10.14 -2.26 -3.82
C GLU A 39 9.21 -3.25 -4.53
N ILE A 40 7.90 -3.02 -4.42
CA ILE A 40 6.85 -3.78 -5.09
C ILE A 40 6.15 -2.85 -6.06
N LYS A 41 6.32 -3.06 -7.36
CA LYS A 41 5.61 -2.28 -8.38
C LYS A 41 4.30 -2.94 -8.77
N PHE A 42 3.33 -2.11 -9.08
CA PHE A 42 2.00 -2.48 -9.52
C PHE A 42 1.75 -1.83 -10.89
N SER A 43 1.26 -2.63 -11.83
CA SER A 43 0.88 -2.15 -13.16
C SER A 43 -0.64 -2.15 -13.28
N ALA A 44 -1.20 -1.00 -13.61
CA ALA A 44 -2.61 -0.87 -13.96
C ALA A 44 -2.80 -1.07 -15.47
N VAL A 45 -3.59 -2.08 -15.87
CA VAL A 45 -3.90 -2.36 -17.28
C VAL A 45 -5.40 -2.52 -17.52
N VAL A 46 -5.83 -2.08 -18.70
CA VAL A 46 -7.17 -2.29 -19.26
C VAL A 46 -7.02 -3.16 -20.51
N GLY A 47 -7.37 -4.44 -20.39
CA GLY A 47 -6.96 -5.44 -21.38
C GLY A 47 -5.44 -5.54 -21.43
N GLU A 48 -4.85 -5.26 -22.60
CA GLU A 48 -3.39 -5.27 -22.81
C GLU A 48 -2.76 -3.88 -22.74
N LYS A 49 -3.57 -2.82 -22.62
CA LYS A 49 -3.08 -1.44 -22.61
C LYS A 49 -2.85 -0.94 -21.18
N PRO A 50 -1.76 -0.21 -20.90
CA PRO A 50 -1.62 0.52 -19.65
C PRO A 50 -2.79 1.46 -19.40
N PHE A 51 -3.18 1.61 -18.13
CA PHE A 51 -4.11 2.63 -17.70
C PHE A 51 -3.52 4.02 -17.94
N SER A 52 -4.34 4.95 -18.44
CA SER A 52 -3.99 6.36 -18.57
C SER A 52 -5.25 7.22 -18.40
N CYS A 53 -5.11 8.33 -17.69
CA CYS A 53 -6.19 9.29 -17.48
C CYS A 53 -6.67 9.90 -18.79
N GLY A 54 -7.98 9.90 -19.01
CA GLY A 54 -8.59 10.43 -20.23
C GLY A 54 -8.46 9.53 -21.46
N GLU A 55 -7.74 8.41 -21.38
CA GLU A 55 -7.71 7.41 -22.45
C GLU A 55 -9.08 6.74 -22.57
N THR A 56 -9.50 6.51 -23.81
CA THR A 56 -10.74 5.78 -24.10
C THR A 56 -10.43 4.35 -24.51
N TYR A 57 -10.99 3.41 -23.75
CA TYR A 57 -10.86 1.99 -23.98
C TYR A 57 -12.16 1.46 -24.60
N SER A 58 -12.04 0.86 -25.79
CA SER A 58 -13.16 0.25 -26.51
C SER A 58 -13.26 -1.25 -26.23
N ASN A 59 -14.37 -1.86 -26.68
CA ASN A 59 -14.64 -3.28 -26.52
C ASN A 59 -14.70 -3.74 -25.05
N LEU A 60 -15.07 -2.84 -24.14
CA LEU A 60 -15.23 -3.17 -22.73
C LEU A 60 -16.61 -3.75 -22.44
N GLY A 61 -16.61 -4.86 -21.70
CA GLY A 61 -17.82 -5.59 -21.32
C GLY A 61 -18.47 -6.33 -22.49
N ALA A 62 -19.54 -7.07 -22.20
CA ALA A 62 -20.19 -7.96 -23.16
C ALA A 62 -20.74 -7.26 -24.42
N GLN A 63 -21.09 -5.97 -24.32
CA GLN A 63 -21.69 -5.18 -25.42
C GLN A 63 -20.64 -4.36 -26.19
N GLY A 64 -19.36 -4.50 -25.86
CA GLY A 64 -18.28 -3.78 -26.54
C GLY A 64 -18.32 -2.26 -26.37
N GLY A 65 -18.60 -1.77 -25.16
CA GLY A 65 -18.69 -0.33 -24.90
C GLY A 65 -17.33 0.38 -24.98
N SER A 66 -17.38 1.70 -25.21
CA SER A 66 -16.22 2.58 -25.14
C SER A 66 -16.31 3.47 -23.91
N PHE A 67 -15.28 3.44 -23.07
CA PHE A 67 -15.27 4.18 -21.81
C PHE A 67 -13.96 4.93 -21.64
N THR A 68 -14.07 6.17 -21.19
CA THR A 68 -12.93 7.00 -20.82
C THR A 68 -12.61 6.82 -19.35
N ALA A 69 -11.35 6.54 -19.03
CA ALA A 69 -10.89 6.41 -17.66
C ALA A 69 -10.88 7.77 -16.93
N THR A 70 -11.43 7.80 -15.71
CA THR A 70 -11.52 9.02 -14.89
C THR A 70 -11.00 8.88 -13.46
N ASP A 71 -10.76 7.66 -12.96
CA ASP A 71 -10.09 7.44 -11.67
C ASP A 71 -9.63 5.98 -11.60
N PHE A 72 -8.42 5.72 -11.08
CA PHE A 72 -8.01 4.37 -10.68
C PHE A 72 -7.06 4.42 -9.49
N ARG A 73 -7.60 4.11 -8.31
CA ARG A 73 -6.88 4.12 -7.05
C ARG A 73 -7.33 2.99 -6.14
N PHE A 74 -6.43 2.49 -5.31
CA PHE A 74 -6.80 1.50 -4.29
C PHE A 74 -5.83 1.46 -3.12
N TYR A 75 -6.37 1.05 -1.97
CA TYR A 75 -5.59 0.77 -0.79
C TYR A 75 -5.14 -0.69 -0.75
N VAL A 76 -3.90 -0.91 -0.35
CA VAL A 76 -3.39 -2.22 0.06
C VAL A 76 -2.94 -2.14 1.51
N ALA A 77 -3.18 -3.21 2.26
CA ALA A 77 -2.79 -3.31 3.65
C ALA A 77 -2.24 -4.68 4.01
N ASN A 78 -1.58 -4.76 5.17
CA ASN A 78 -1.05 -6.01 5.73
C ASN A 78 -0.16 -6.77 4.72
N LEU A 79 0.74 -6.04 4.05
CA LEU A 79 1.63 -6.61 3.04
C LEU A 79 2.61 -7.58 3.69
N ALA A 80 2.78 -8.75 3.06
CA ALA A 80 3.73 -9.77 3.47
C ALA A 80 4.30 -10.47 2.24
N LEU A 81 5.58 -10.86 2.33
CA LEU A 81 6.15 -11.81 1.38
C LEU A 81 6.11 -13.21 1.96
N ILE A 82 5.79 -14.19 1.11
CA ILE A 82 5.73 -15.60 1.50
C ILE A 82 7.08 -16.25 1.18
N ASP A 83 7.70 -16.84 2.20
CA ASP A 83 8.99 -17.53 2.04
C ASP A 83 8.82 -18.91 1.34
N ALA A 84 9.94 -19.57 1.05
CA ALA A 84 9.93 -20.90 0.44
C ALA A 84 9.09 -21.93 1.22
N ARG A 85 9.02 -21.80 2.55
CA ARG A 85 8.29 -22.67 3.50
C ARG A 85 6.80 -22.32 3.62
N GLY A 86 6.32 -21.28 2.92
CA GLY A 86 4.93 -20.83 3.01
C GLY A 86 4.65 -19.91 4.19
N LYS A 87 5.68 -19.45 4.92
CA LYS A 87 5.50 -18.50 6.03
C LYS A 87 5.31 -17.09 5.47
N ALA A 88 4.25 -16.42 5.88
CA ALA A 88 4.07 -15.00 5.64
C ALA A 88 5.01 -14.18 6.53
N VAL A 89 5.86 -13.36 5.92
CA VAL A 89 6.75 -12.42 6.60
C VAL A 89 6.27 -11.00 6.28
N PRO A 90 5.72 -10.28 7.27
CA PRO A 90 5.23 -8.91 7.06
C PRO A 90 6.32 -7.98 6.53
N ILE A 91 5.94 -7.09 5.63
CA ILE A 91 6.76 -5.98 5.17
C ILE A 91 6.52 -4.80 6.09
N ALA A 92 7.59 -4.24 6.66
CA ALA A 92 7.53 -2.98 7.37
C ALA A 92 7.49 -1.84 6.34
N LEU A 93 6.32 -1.21 6.16
CA LEU A 93 6.17 -0.13 5.19
C LEU A 93 7.00 1.09 5.58
N LYS A 94 7.66 1.70 4.58
CA LYS A 94 8.30 3.00 4.74
C LYS A 94 7.25 4.04 5.11
N GLN A 95 7.45 4.77 6.20
CA GLN A 95 6.52 5.81 6.64
C GLN A 95 6.89 7.13 5.96
N ASP A 96 6.46 7.29 4.71
CA ASP A 96 6.86 8.41 3.85
C ASP A 96 6.03 9.69 4.04
N GLY A 97 5.01 9.64 4.89
CA GLY A 97 4.13 10.77 5.20
C GLY A 97 3.16 11.13 4.07
N LYS A 98 3.08 10.32 3.00
CA LYS A 98 2.26 10.61 1.83
C LYS A 98 1.49 9.40 1.31
N TRP A 99 2.18 8.36 0.89
CA TRP A 99 1.58 7.21 0.22
C TRP A 99 1.40 6.01 1.14
N GLN A 100 2.10 6.01 2.28
CA GLN A 100 2.18 4.85 3.17
C GLN A 100 2.09 5.31 4.63
N HIS A 101 1.16 4.72 5.37
CA HIS A 101 0.94 5.01 6.78
C HIS A 101 0.66 3.71 7.54
N GLN A 102 1.39 3.48 8.63
CA GLN A 102 1.35 2.24 9.40
C GLN A 102 1.46 1.01 8.47
N ASN A 103 0.42 0.20 8.40
CA ASN A 103 0.31 -1.02 7.60
C ASN A 103 -0.62 -0.86 6.39
N VAL A 104 -0.92 0.37 5.94
CA VAL A 104 -1.70 0.68 4.75
C VAL A 104 -0.94 1.57 3.78
N ALA A 105 -1.16 1.37 2.49
CA ALA A 105 -0.61 2.20 1.43
C ALA A 105 -1.65 2.44 0.33
N LEU A 106 -1.55 3.60 -0.33
CA LEU A 106 -2.36 3.97 -1.48
C LEU A 106 -1.54 3.80 -2.76
N LEU A 107 -2.09 3.03 -3.69
CA LEU A 107 -1.65 3.03 -5.08
C LEU A 107 -2.57 3.96 -5.87
N ASP A 108 -1.94 4.84 -6.63
CA ASP A 108 -2.61 5.90 -7.39
C ASP A 108 -2.12 5.92 -8.83
N PHE A 109 -3.00 5.56 -9.77
CA PHE A 109 -2.70 5.54 -11.20
C PHE A 109 -3.35 6.71 -11.94
N GLU A 110 -4.17 7.50 -11.26
CA GLU A 110 -4.71 8.72 -11.83
C GLU A 110 -3.76 9.89 -11.54
N ASN A 111 -3.67 10.84 -12.46
CA ASN A 111 -2.65 11.90 -12.42
C ASN A 111 -3.26 13.30 -12.49
N LYS A 112 -4.55 13.43 -12.16
CA LYS A 112 -5.34 14.67 -12.28
C LYS A 112 -5.38 15.30 -13.68
N THR A 113 -4.98 14.58 -14.73
CA THR A 113 -5.02 15.10 -16.12
C THR A 113 -6.24 14.60 -16.88
N GLY A 114 -6.55 15.25 -18.01
CA GLY A 114 -7.64 14.85 -18.88
C GLY A 114 -8.97 14.77 -18.13
N ALA A 115 -9.59 13.58 -18.13
CA ALA A 115 -10.88 13.35 -17.48
C ALA A 115 -10.79 13.02 -15.98
N CYS A 116 -9.59 12.92 -15.40
CA CYS A 116 -9.35 12.63 -13.98
C CYS A 116 -9.41 13.89 -13.08
N THR A 117 -10.41 14.76 -13.23
CA THR A 117 -10.37 16.12 -12.66
C THR A 117 -10.40 16.19 -11.13
N ASN A 118 -10.84 15.13 -10.44
CA ASN A 118 -10.99 15.08 -8.97
C ASN A 118 -9.86 14.32 -8.25
N GLY A 119 -8.71 14.25 -8.92
CA GLY A 119 -7.59 13.41 -8.56
C GLY A 119 -6.40 14.11 -7.90
N THR A 120 -5.29 13.38 -7.79
CA THR A 120 -3.99 13.84 -7.32
C THR A 120 -3.02 13.99 -8.50
N ALA A 121 -2.16 15.01 -8.46
CA ALA A 121 -1.25 15.28 -9.60
C ALA A 121 -0.08 14.28 -9.66
N GLU A 122 0.30 13.73 -8.52
CA GLU A 122 1.37 12.73 -8.42
C GLU A 122 0.78 11.34 -8.39
N THR A 123 1.37 10.41 -9.12
CA THR A 123 0.97 9.00 -9.10
C THR A 123 1.83 8.19 -8.13
N ARG A 124 1.33 7.01 -7.77
CA ARG A 124 2.06 6.02 -6.99
C ARG A 124 1.74 4.62 -7.48
N ASP A 125 2.70 4.03 -8.19
CA ASP A 125 2.63 2.68 -8.76
C ASP A 125 3.39 1.64 -7.94
N ARG A 126 3.89 2.00 -6.76
CA ARG A 126 4.79 1.13 -5.99
C ARG A 126 4.65 1.26 -4.50
N ILE A 127 5.01 0.19 -3.81
CA ILE A 127 5.17 0.15 -2.36
C ILE A 127 6.65 -0.03 -2.02
N ILE A 128 7.11 0.68 -1.00
CA ILE A 128 8.46 0.61 -0.48
C ILE A 128 8.40 0.17 0.98
N GLY A 129 9.22 -0.80 1.36
CA GLY A 129 9.32 -1.23 2.75
C GLY A 129 10.61 -1.96 3.03
N THR A 130 10.72 -2.49 4.24
CA THR A 130 11.84 -3.33 4.65
C THR A 130 11.34 -4.70 5.10
N ILE A 131 12.18 -5.70 4.90
CA ILE A 131 11.91 -7.10 5.26
C ILE A 131 13.22 -7.77 5.65
N PRO A 132 13.23 -8.81 6.51
CA PRO A 132 14.42 -9.63 6.71
C PRO A 132 15.01 -10.13 5.38
N GLN A 133 16.32 -10.24 5.31
CA GLN A 133 16.99 -10.87 4.19
C GLN A 133 16.53 -12.33 4.05
N GLY A 134 16.28 -12.74 2.81
CA GLY A 134 15.78 -14.06 2.51
C GLY A 134 15.19 -14.18 1.11
N ASN A 135 14.83 -15.42 0.77
CA ASN A 135 14.20 -15.75 -0.50
C ASN A 135 12.68 -15.84 -0.33
N TYR A 136 11.96 -15.10 -1.18
CA TYR A 136 10.51 -15.00 -1.15
C TYR A 136 9.93 -15.35 -2.52
N LYS A 137 8.76 -16.01 -2.55
CA LYS A 137 8.16 -16.55 -3.78
C LYS A 137 6.83 -15.91 -4.17
N SER A 138 6.15 -15.25 -3.25
CA SER A 138 4.88 -14.59 -3.55
C SER A 138 4.61 -13.43 -2.61
N LEU A 139 3.72 -12.56 -3.06
CA LEU A 139 3.18 -11.44 -2.31
C LEU A 139 1.80 -11.79 -1.77
N GLN A 140 1.53 -11.40 -0.53
CA GLN A 140 0.22 -11.44 0.10
C GLN A 140 -0.13 -10.02 0.58
N PHE A 141 -1.36 -9.57 0.34
CA PHE A 141 -1.87 -8.31 0.85
C PHE A 141 -3.40 -8.36 0.96
N THR A 142 -3.96 -7.44 1.75
CA THR A 142 -5.39 -7.14 1.79
C THR A 142 -5.68 -5.96 0.87
N LEU A 143 -6.66 -6.08 -0.02
CA LEU A 143 -7.21 -4.92 -0.75
C LEU A 143 -8.16 -4.16 0.20
N GLY A 144 -7.68 -3.06 0.78
CA GLY A 144 -8.46 -2.20 1.66
C GLY A 144 -7.68 -1.55 2.78
N VAL A 145 -8.43 -0.97 3.73
CA VAL A 145 -7.90 -0.27 4.90
C VAL A 145 -8.17 -1.13 6.15
N PRO A 146 -7.18 -1.33 7.05
CA PRO A 146 -7.38 -2.05 8.31
C PRO A 146 -8.53 -1.47 9.12
N PHE A 147 -9.29 -2.33 9.83
CA PHE A 147 -10.51 -1.93 10.52
C PHE A 147 -10.29 -0.76 11.51
N ASN A 148 -9.18 -0.80 12.25
CA ASN A 148 -8.77 0.22 13.21
C ASN A 148 -8.37 1.55 12.58
N LEU A 149 -8.10 1.59 11.27
CA LEU A 149 -7.84 2.82 10.54
C LEU A 149 -9.07 3.27 9.75
N ASN A 150 -9.95 2.33 9.39
CA ASN A 150 -11.04 2.59 8.46
C ASN A 150 -12.15 3.47 9.04
N HIS A 151 -12.34 3.48 10.36
CA HIS A 151 -13.46 4.16 11.03
C HIS A 151 -13.00 5.25 12.01
N GLU A 152 -11.73 5.65 11.94
CA GLU A 152 -11.21 6.81 12.66
C GLU A 152 -11.79 8.12 12.10
N ASP A 153 -11.57 9.22 12.81
CA ASP A 153 -11.98 10.54 12.33
C ASP A 153 -11.20 10.93 11.07
N ALA A 154 -11.89 10.87 9.93
CA ALA A 154 -11.32 11.21 8.62
C ALA A 154 -10.86 12.67 8.51
N SER A 155 -11.32 13.58 9.37
CA SER A 155 -10.87 14.98 9.38
C SER A 155 -9.48 15.16 9.98
N LEU A 156 -9.04 14.20 10.80
CA LEU A 156 -7.73 14.19 11.47
C LEU A 156 -6.79 13.12 10.88
N ALA A 157 -7.29 12.28 9.97
CA ALA A 157 -6.50 11.22 9.38
C ALA A 157 -5.28 11.78 8.62
N PRO A 158 -4.08 11.19 8.77
CA PRO A 158 -2.92 11.59 7.98
C PRO A 158 -3.01 11.04 6.55
N SER A 159 -2.15 11.52 5.66
CA SER A 159 -1.97 10.91 4.35
C SER A 159 -1.54 9.42 4.48
N PRO A 160 -2.00 8.50 3.62
CA PRO A 160 -2.89 8.72 2.46
C PRO A 160 -4.40 8.74 2.78
N LEU A 161 -4.79 8.63 4.05
CA LEU A 161 -6.18 8.51 4.49
C LEU A 161 -6.93 9.86 4.55
N ASN A 162 -6.28 10.98 4.24
CA ASN A 162 -6.89 12.32 4.21
C ASN A 162 -7.57 12.67 2.87
N LEU A 163 -7.65 11.73 1.92
CA LEU A 163 -8.26 11.97 0.61
C LEU A 163 -9.79 11.83 0.68
N THR A 164 -10.48 12.97 0.79
CA THR A 164 -11.96 13.04 0.86
C THR A 164 -12.67 12.32 -0.29
N SER A 165 -12.06 12.29 -1.48
CA SER A 165 -12.59 11.60 -2.65
C SER A 165 -12.68 10.06 -2.48
N LEU A 166 -11.87 9.49 -1.58
CA LEU A 166 -11.87 8.08 -1.20
C LEU A 166 -12.61 7.81 0.12
N TRP A 167 -13.12 8.83 0.81
CA TRP A 167 -13.97 8.66 1.98
C TRP A 167 -15.43 8.43 1.58
N TRP A 168 -16.16 7.62 2.36
CA TRP A 168 -17.56 7.28 2.11
C TRP A 168 -18.45 7.60 3.31
N ASN A 169 -18.94 8.85 3.36
CA ASN A 169 -19.71 9.42 4.48
C ASN A 169 -20.81 8.51 5.04
N TRP A 170 -21.70 7.99 4.19
CA TRP A 170 -22.82 7.13 4.61
C TRP A 170 -22.40 5.78 5.24
N ARG A 171 -21.18 5.29 4.97
CA ARG A 171 -20.62 4.05 5.53
C ARG A 171 -19.66 4.34 6.68
N GLY A 172 -19.32 5.61 6.91
CA GLY A 172 -18.31 6.02 7.89
C GLY A 172 -16.98 5.33 7.67
N GLY A 173 -16.52 5.19 6.41
CA GLY A 173 -15.28 4.49 6.10
C GLY A 173 -14.75 4.76 4.69
N TYR A 174 -13.60 4.19 4.35
CA TYR A 174 -12.94 4.39 3.06
C TYR A 174 -13.48 3.48 1.95
N LYS A 175 -13.44 3.99 0.71
CA LYS A 175 -13.52 3.20 -0.52
C LYS A 175 -12.16 2.54 -0.73
N PHE A 176 -12.14 1.21 -0.68
CA PHE A 176 -10.89 0.44 -0.80
C PHE A 176 -10.34 0.41 -2.22
N LEU A 177 -11.23 0.51 -3.20
CA LEU A 177 -10.94 0.56 -4.62
C LEU A 177 -11.87 1.60 -5.24
N ARG A 178 -11.30 2.45 -6.10
CA ARG A 178 -12.05 3.34 -6.97
C ARG A 178 -11.59 3.12 -8.40
N ILE A 179 -12.54 2.77 -9.25
CA ILE A 179 -12.36 2.68 -10.71
C ILE A 179 -13.56 3.40 -11.30
N ASP A 180 -13.32 4.59 -11.85
CA ASP A 180 -14.37 5.39 -12.46
C ASP A 180 -14.14 5.47 -13.97
N LEU A 181 -15.23 5.24 -14.70
CA LEU A 181 -15.28 5.20 -16.15
C LEU A 181 -16.44 6.06 -16.64
N LYS A 182 -16.17 6.96 -17.59
CA LYS A 182 -17.19 7.72 -18.29
C LYS A 182 -17.53 7.03 -19.61
N ASN A 183 -18.76 6.52 -19.72
CA ASN A 183 -19.25 5.95 -20.98
C ASN A 183 -19.21 7.01 -22.08
N GLN A 184 -18.55 6.69 -23.18
CA GLN A 184 -18.67 7.42 -24.43
C GLN A 184 -19.91 6.84 -25.11
N MET A 185 -21.12 7.17 -24.64
CA MET A 185 -22.29 6.82 -25.45
C MET A 185 -22.11 7.45 -26.82
N ALA A 186 -22.13 6.60 -27.85
CA ALA A 186 -22.38 7.01 -29.23
C ALA A 186 -23.57 7.97 -29.25
N SER A 187 -23.61 8.87 -30.24
CA SER A 187 -24.74 9.75 -30.56
C SER A 187 -26.11 9.13 -30.24
N PRO A 188 -27.14 9.94 -29.91
CA PRO A 188 -28.42 9.44 -29.40
C PRO A 188 -28.89 8.27 -30.23
N MET A 189 -29.20 7.13 -29.59
CA MET A 189 -29.85 6.03 -30.31
C MET A 189 -31.05 6.59 -31.08
N PRO A 190 -31.24 6.27 -32.37
CA PRO A 190 -32.51 6.58 -33.02
C PRO A 190 -33.62 5.93 -32.19
N ALA A 191 -34.68 6.67 -31.93
CA ALA A 191 -35.80 6.22 -31.11
C ALA A 191 -36.28 4.84 -31.60
N GLY A 192 -36.01 3.80 -30.81
CA GLY A 192 -36.47 2.45 -31.08
C GLY A 192 -37.98 2.37 -30.92
N ASN A 193 -38.64 1.76 -31.89
CA ASN A 193 -40.08 1.48 -31.94
C ASN A 193 -40.54 0.79 -30.62
N PRO A 194 -41.66 1.19 -29.97
CA PRO A 194 -42.02 0.76 -28.60
C PRO A 194 -42.48 -0.72 -28.46
N ALA A 195 -42.15 -1.58 -29.43
CA ALA A 195 -42.61 -2.97 -29.48
C ALA A 195 -41.59 -4.01 -28.97
N ASP A 196 -40.33 -3.66 -28.71
CA ASP A 196 -39.35 -4.64 -28.22
C ASP A 196 -39.25 -4.64 -26.69
N LYS A 197 -40.15 -5.39 -26.04
CA LYS A 197 -40.17 -5.59 -24.57
C LYS A 197 -39.41 -6.83 -24.10
N THR A 198 -38.44 -7.33 -24.87
CA THR A 198 -37.77 -8.60 -24.57
C THR A 198 -36.24 -8.57 -24.70
N ALA A 199 -35.62 -7.40 -24.55
CA ALA A 199 -34.17 -7.31 -24.36
C ALA A 199 -33.79 -7.82 -22.95
N LYS A 200 -33.63 -9.14 -22.83
CA LYS A 200 -33.09 -9.82 -21.66
C LYS A 200 -31.66 -9.27 -21.41
N LEU A 201 -31.45 -8.54 -20.31
CA LEU A 201 -30.13 -8.08 -19.87
C LEU A 201 -29.17 -9.27 -19.85
N PRO A 202 -28.18 -9.36 -20.77
CA PRO A 202 -27.22 -10.45 -20.71
C PRO A 202 -26.32 -10.23 -19.50
N ILE A 203 -26.16 -11.30 -18.72
CA ILE A 203 -25.23 -11.38 -17.60
C ILE A 203 -23.85 -10.88 -18.07
N LEU A 204 -23.33 -9.89 -17.35
CA LEU A 204 -22.12 -9.14 -17.69
C LEU A 204 -20.94 -10.11 -17.88
N LYS A 205 -20.36 -10.15 -19.09
CA LYS A 205 -19.03 -10.74 -19.30
C LYS A 205 -17.97 -9.76 -18.80
N GLU A 206 -17.01 -10.28 -18.06
CA GLU A 206 -16.04 -9.57 -17.22
C GLU A 206 -15.26 -8.47 -17.95
N VAL A 207 -15.21 -7.27 -17.36
CA VAL A 207 -14.16 -6.29 -17.64
C VAL A 207 -12.93 -6.68 -16.83
N LYS A 208 -11.87 -7.14 -17.49
CA LYS A 208 -10.59 -7.44 -16.82
C LYS A 208 -9.78 -6.15 -16.68
N ALA A 209 -9.92 -5.49 -15.53
CA ALA A 209 -8.89 -4.61 -15.01
C ALA A 209 -7.98 -5.48 -14.13
N ALA A 210 -6.74 -5.66 -14.52
CA ALA A 210 -5.77 -6.41 -13.74
C ALA A 210 -4.79 -5.43 -13.11
N VAL A 211 -4.56 -5.58 -11.80
CA VAL A 211 -3.40 -5.02 -11.14
C VAL A 211 -2.45 -6.19 -10.93
N THR A 212 -1.32 -6.18 -11.63
CA THR A 212 -0.27 -7.19 -11.44
C THR A 212 0.88 -6.56 -10.68
N ALA A 213 1.36 -7.26 -9.64
CA ALA A 213 2.63 -6.91 -9.02
C ALA A 213 3.75 -7.35 -9.98
N ALA A 214 4.40 -6.39 -10.63
CA ALA A 214 5.45 -6.64 -11.61
C ALA A 214 6.80 -6.38 -10.94
N ASP A 215 7.52 -7.45 -10.59
CA ASP A 215 8.82 -7.44 -9.92
C ASP A 215 8.80 -6.96 -8.45
N CYS A 216 9.03 -7.89 -7.52
CA CYS A 216 9.62 -7.54 -6.22
C CYS A 216 11.12 -7.37 -6.43
N ARG A 217 11.59 -6.13 -6.49
CA ARG A 217 13.04 -5.86 -6.57
C ARG A 217 13.57 -5.70 -5.15
N VAL A 218 14.49 -6.59 -4.81
CA VAL A 218 15.33 -6.49 -3.63
C VAL A 218 16.59 -5.73 -4.06
N PHE A 219 16.83 -4.57 -3.47
CA PHE A 219 18.07 -3.84 -3.71
C PHE A 219 19.17 -4.43 -2.82
N PRO A 220 20.27 -4.97 -3.38
CA PRO A 220 21.43 -5.28 -2.57
C PRO A 220 22.03 -3.96 -2.04
N PHE A 221 22.35 -3.92 -0.74
CA PHE A 221 23.16 -2.84 -0.19
C PHE A 221 24.54 -2.86 -0.87
N ILE A 222 24.96 -1.71 -1.39
CA ILE A 222 26.36 -1.43 -1.79
C ILE A 222 27.15 -1.09 -0.53
#